data_AF-X6JEA4-F1
#
_entry.id   AF-X6JEA4-F1
#
_cell.length_a   1.000
_cell.length_b   1.000
_cell.length_c   1.000
_cell.angle_alpha   90.00
_cell.angle_beta   90.00
_cell.angle_gamma   90.00
#
_symmetry.space_group_name_H-M   'P 1'
#
loop_
_entity.id
_entity.type
_entity.pdbx_description
1 polymer ?
#
loop_
_entity_poly.entity_id
_entity_poly.type
_entity_poly.pdbx_seq_one_letter_code
_entity_poly.pdbx_strand_id
1 'polypeptide(L)'
;MLGILRSAAGTWVAKALLSLLVLSFLAWGVTTRMTGGFLAGHHAVITAGSTTVSITEYRLAYDRQIAMLQQQIGQRISRDQAKAYGIDNQVLAQLVSGAVLDEQARKLGLGFSKDRLAELTRQEPAFQGPNGQFDRRLFESRLRELGMRPEDYLKNRAQVAVRQQIVEAVSDGLKAPDTFFKAVALYRGEDRTIDYLILPKALVEPIEAPSDSVLQAYFESNKKTYAAPEYRKFSYVRLEPEDIMDVSAVTDQQVSDDYNKNKGRYTTPEMRTIEQLVFPSADAAKAASDSLKTGATFDKIVTAQGKTPADTLLGTLSKDKITDKAVADAAFALAVNEVSPVVQGAFGPVLLRVTEIKPETVKPLAEVSDQIRKDLALGEASRILLDVHDNYEDTRAAGSTLAEAAAKLKLKDVTVEAIDRTGLRPDGTIIKDLPASPDLIKAVFEAEPNTENQALTTPNNGFVFYELTSITPARDRTLDEVRQRVVADWTTEETTKRLTAKADELDKRLKAGTTLDVIAGELKLEKQTKRGVKREADDVDFGKEGAAAMFGVGEGGTGLIPSPTGDGQILFKVAEVFEPAGADASSVPDDAQKSFTQGMSDDLLDQLVAQLQTQYAVSVDQAAVAQALAQ
;
A
#
# COMPACT_ATOMS: atom_id res chain seq x y z
N MET A 1 46.11 87.38 -7.45
CA MET A 1 45.80 85.99 -7.86
C MET A 1 44.34 85.60 -7.69
N LEU A 2 43.63 86.00 -6.61
CA LEU A 2 42.19 85.71 -6.44
C LEU A 2 41.26 86.37 -7.50
N GLY A 3 41.63 87.52 -8.08
CA GLY A 3 40.80 88.20 -9.10
C GLY A 3 40.77 87.49 -10.46
N ILE A 4 41.86 86.82 -10.84
CA ILE A 4 41.96 86.07 -12.11
C ILE A 4 41.20 84.74 -12.00
N LEU A 5 41.22 84.11 -10.82
CA LEU A 5 40.39 82.94 -10.52
C LEU A 5 38.88 83.28 -10.51
N ARG A 6 38.51 84.49 -10.06
CA ARG A 6 37.10 84.93 -10.06
C ARG A 6 36.58 85.28 -11.46
N SER A 7 37.41 85.85 -12.34
CA SER A 7 37.01 86.13 -13.72
C SER A 7 36.99 84.88 -14.59
N ALA A 8 37.89 83.92 -14.35
CA ALA A 8 37.89 82.62 -15.05
C ALA A 8 36.64 81.78 -14.71
N ALA A 9 36.23 81.74 -13.43
CA ALA A 9 35.03 81.01 -12.98
C ALA A 9 33.69 81.62 -13.48
N GLY A 10 33.70 82.86 -13.97
CA GLY A 10 32.51 83.56 -14.50
C GLY A 10 32.25 83.33 -15.99
N THR A 11 33.21 82.78 -16.73
CA THR A 11 33.09 82.55 -18.18
C THR A 11 32.10 81.43 -18.50
N TRP A 12 31.42 81.52 -19.64
CA TRP A 12 30.46 80.51 -20.09
C TRP A 12 31.11 79.12 -20.27
N VAL A 13 32.39 79.09 -20.64
CA VAL A 13 33.21 77.87 -20.74
C VAL A 13 33.43 77.22 -19.37
N ALA A 14 33.73 78.00 -18.33
CA ALA A 14 33.86 77.49 -16.96
C ALA A 14 32.53 76.99 -16.40
N LYS A 15 31.42 77.65 -16.73
CA LYS A 15 30.05 77.19 -16.38
C LYS A 15 29.66 75.92 -17.14
N ALA A 16 30.07 75.77 -18.39
CA ALA A 16 29.86 74.55 -19.17
C ALA A 16 30.67 73.36 -18.61
N LEU A 17 31.94 73.59 -18.24
CA LEU A 17 32.77 72.58 -17.57
C LEU A 17 32.27 72.21 -16.18
N LEU A 18 31.81 73.18 -15.38
CA LEU A 18 31.18 72.92 -14.08
C LEU A 18 29.84 72.18 -14.21
N SER A 19 29.04 72.52 -15.23
CA SER A 19 27.79 71.80 -15.51
C SER A 19 28.05 70.38 -15.99
N LEU A 20 29.11 70.16 -16.79
CA LEU A 20 29.54 68.83 -17.24
C LEU A 20 30.12 68.00 -16.09
N LEU A 21 30.78 68.65 -15.12
CA LEU A 21 31.28 68.02 -13.89
C LEU A 21 30.15 67.71 -12.89
N VAL A 22 29.15 68.58 -12.75
CA VAL A 22 27.94 68.29 -11.97
C VAL A 22 27.11 67.20 -12.65
N LEU A 23 27.00 67.20 -13.98
CA LEU A 23 26.36 66.14 -14.76
C LEU A 23 27.13 64.81 -14.70
N SER A 24 28.46 64.82 -14.59
CA SER A 24 29.24 63.58 -14.40
C SER A 24 29.09 63.03 -12.98
N PHE A 25 28.99 63.89 -11.95
CA PHE A 25 28.60 63.48 -10.59
C PHE A 25 27.13 63.05 -10.48
N LEU A 26 26.22 63.57 -11.32
CA LEU A 26 24.85 63.05 -11.44
C LEU A 26 24.83 61.69 -12.16
N ALA A 27 25.63 61.51 -13.21
CA ALA A 27 25.75 60.24 -13.94
C ALA A 27 26.43 59.13 -13.10
N TRP A 28 27.34 59.47 -12.18
CA TRP A 28 28.01 58.51 -11.29
C TRP A 28 27.32 58.34 -9.91
N GLY A 29 26.70 59.40 -9.40
CA GLY A 29 26.03 59.42 -8.09
C GLY A 29 24.57 58.94 -8.11
N VAL A 30 23.88 59.01 -9.25
CA VAL A 30 22.49 58.52 -9.39
C VAL A 30 22.45 57.09 -9.93
N THR A 31 23.47 56.64 -10.66
CA THR A 31 23.57 55.22 -11.03
C THR A 31 23.88 54.35 -9.81
N THR A 32 24.68 54.79 -8.84
CA THR A 32 25.04 53.95 -7.66
C THR A 32 23.89 53.78 -6.65
N ARG A 33 22.83 54.60 -6.68
CA ARG A 33 21.62 54.40 -5.84
C ARG A 33 20.39 53.87 -6.57
N MET A 34 20.40 53.79 -7.90
CA MET A 34 19.37 53.05 -8.67
C MET A 34 19.85 51.70 -9.21
N THR A 35 21.16 51.43 -9.22
CA THR A 35 21.71 50.08 -9.51
C THR A 35 22.18 49.34 -8.24
N GLY A 36 22.17 50.00 -7.08
CA GLY A 36 22.39 49.36 -5.77
C GLY A 36 21.25 48.44 -5.30
N GLY A 37 20.17 48.29 -6.08
CA GLY A 37 19.15 47.26 -5.92
C GLY A 37 19.20 46.15 -6.99
N PHE A 38 20.15 46.21 -7.94
CA PHE A 38 20.26 45.25 -9.05
C PHE A 38 21.53 44.36 -8.95
N LEU A 39 22.39 44.60 -7.96
CA LEU A 39 23.60 43.80 -7.68
C LEU A 39 23.69 43.39 -6.19
N ALA A 40 22.58 43.41 -5.46
CA ALA A 40 22.38 42.63 -4.24
C ALA A 40 21.54 41.41 -4.64
N GLY A 41 22.01 40.21 -4.27
CA GLY A 41 21.54 38.93 -4.81
C GLY A 41 20.02 38.80 -4.90
N HIS A 42 19.56 38.01 -5.87
CA HIS A 42 18.16 37.63 -6.04
C HIS A 42 17.57 37.14 -4.71
N HIS A 43 16.93 38.02 -3.93
CA HIS A 43 16.48 37.67 -2.57
C HIS A 43 15.05 37.12 -2.54
N ALA A 44 14.30 37.26 -3.64
CA ALA A 44 12.93 36.78 -3.76
C ALA A 44 12.78 35.83 -4.96
N VAL A 45 12.16 34.68 -4.71
CA VAL A 45 11.77 33.68 -5.70
C VAL A 45 10.44 34.05 -6.36
N ILE A 46 9.50 34.62 -5.60
CA ILE A 46 8.20 35.08 -6.09
C ILE A 46 7.94 36.50 -5.61
N THR A 47 7.37 37.33 -6.47
CA THR A 47 6.78 38.63 -6.11
C THR A 47 5.33 38.65 -6.56
N ALA A 48 4.40 39.00 -5.67
CA ALA A 48 2.99 39.22 -5.95
C ALA A 48 2.59 40.59 -5.37
N GLY A 49 2.48 41.61 -6.22
CA GLY A 49 2.26 42.99 -5.77
C GLY A 49 3.41 43.48 -4.88
N SER A 50 3.16 43.80 -3.60
CA SER A 50 4.21 44.15 -2.63
C SER A 50 4.67 42.98 -1.76
N THR A 51 4.09 41.80 -1.93
CA THR A 51 4.42 40.61 -1.15
C THR A 51 5.48 39.79 -1.88
N THR A 52 6.52 39.35 -1.16
CA THR A 52 7.63 38.57 -1.71
C THR A 52 7.80 37.25 -0.96
N VAL A 53 8.25 36.22 -1.68
CA VAL A 53 8.65 34.93 -1.14
C VAL A 53 10.15 34.78 -1.36
N SER A 54 10.90 34.50 -0.30
CA SER A 54 12.36 34.37 -0.32
C SER A 54 12.86 33.02 -0.86
N ILE A 55 14.16 32.95 -1.18
CA ILE A 55 14.87 31.70 -1.51
C ILE A 55 14.69 30.65 -0.40
N THR A 56 14.82 31.07 0.86
CA THR A 56 14.73 30.18 2.02
C THR A 56 13.33 29.60 2.18
N GLU A 57 12.29 30.42 2.00
CA GLU A 57 10.89 29.97 2.06
C GLU A 57 10.57 28.97 0.95
N TYR A 58 11.05 29.22 -0.27
CA TYR A 58 10.90 28.28 -1.38
C TYR A 58 11.57 26.93 -1.09
N ARG A 59 12.84 26.97 -0.66
CA ARG A 59 13.60 25.76 -0.31
C ARG A 59 12.90 24.94 0.78
N LEU A 60 12.46 25.60 1.85
CA LEU A 60 11.78 24.91 2.96
C LEU A 60 10.47 24.26 2.52
N ALA A 61 9.70 24.91 1.65
CA ALA A 61 8.50 24.34 1.08
C ALA A 61 8.81 23.13 0.19
N TYR A 62 9.87 23.21 -0.63
CA TYR A 62 10.33 22.13 -1.50
C TYR A 62 10.80 20.91 -0.69
N ASP A 63 11.66 21.11 0.31
CA ASP A 63 12.18 20.04 1.16
C ASP A 63 11.05 19.33 1.93
N ARG A 64 10.04 20.09 2.39
CA ARG A 64 8.84 19.54 3.04
C ARG A 64 8.01 18.67 2.10
N GLN A 65 7.80 19.13 0.86
CA GLN A 65 7.02 18.39 -0.14
C GLN A 65 7.71 17.07 -0.49
N ILE A 66 9.05 17.07 -0.61
CA ILE A 66 9.83 15.84 -0.81
C ILE A 66 9.69 14.91 0.39
N ALA A 67 9.85 15.40 1.62
CA ALA A 67 9.75 14.58 2.82
C ALA A 67 8.39 13.88 2.93
N MET A 68 7.30 14.59 2.63
CA MET A 68 5.94 14.04 2.61
C MET A 68 5.80 12.93 1.57
N LEU A 69 6.29 13.15 0.34
CA LEU A 69 6.21 12.16 -0.73
C LEU A 69 7.07 10.92 -0.45
N GLN A 70 8.25 11.10 0.16
CA GLN A 70 9.12 9.99 0.60
C GLN A 70 8.43 9.13 1.67
N GLN A 71 7.69 9.75 2.60
CA GLN A 71 6.92 9.00 3.60
C GLN A 71 5.78 8.20 2.99
N GLN A 72 5.09 8.75 1.98
CA GLN A 72 3.98 8.07 1.32
C GLN A 72 4.45 6.91 0.42
N ILE A 73 5.55 7.10 -0.31
CA ILE A 73 6.09 6.09 -1.23
C ILE A 73 6.98 5.06 -0.50
N GLY A 74 7.49 5.39 0.69
CA GLY A 74 8.39 4.54 1.46
C GLY A 74 9.80 4.42 0.88
N GLN A 75 10.15 5.29 -0.07
CA GLN A 75 11.45 5.30 -0.74
C GLN A 75 12.05 6.70 -0.78
N ARG A 76 13.39 6.79 -0.86
CA ARG A 76 14.08 8.06 -1.05
C ARG A 76 13.91 8.53 -2.50
N ILE A 77 13.57 9.80 -2.65
CA ILE A 77 13.38 10.46 -3.96
C ILE A 77 14.58 11.36 -4.22
N SER A 78 15.26 11.14 -5.35
CA SER A 78 16.37 12.00 -5.80
C SER A 78 15.85 13.33 -6.34
N ARG A 79 16.72 14.35 -6.43
CA ARG A 79 16.32 15.66 -6.99
C ARG A 79 15.88 15.56 -8.46
N ASP A 80 16.53 14.70 -9.25
CA ASP A 80 16.16 14.49 -10.66
C ASP A 80 14.79 13.82 -10.79
N GLN A 81 14.49 12.85 -9.91
CA GLN A 81 13.16 12.24 -9.83
C GLN A 81 12.11 13.26 -9.40
N ALA A 82 12.38 14.07 -8.38
CA ALA A 82 11.47 15.12 -7.93
C ALA A 82 11.17 16.14 -9.04
N LYS A 83 12.17 16.50 -9.85
CA LYS A 83 11.99 17.34 -11.04
C LYS A 83 11.18 16.64 -12.14
N ALA A 84 11.43 15.36 -12.40
CA ALA A 84 10.64 14.57 -13.35
C ALA A 84 9.17 14.44 -12.91
N TYR A 85 8.91 14.39 -11.61
CA TYR A 85 7.58 14.43 -11.02
C TYR A 85 6.96 15.84 -10.97
N GLY A 86 7.68 16.89 -11.35
CA GLY A 86 7.19 18.27 -11.38
C GLY A 86 6.96 18.90 -10.00
N ILE A 87 7.67 18.43 -8.97
CA ILE A 87 7.51 18.91 -7.59
C ILE A 87 7.88 20.39 -7.44
N ASP A 88 8.89 20.85 -8.19
CA ASP A 88 9.28 22.26 -8.28
C ASP A 88 8.14 23.15 -8.75
N ASN A 89 7.45 22.76 -9.83
CA ASN A 89 6.30 23.49 -10.35
C ASN A 89 5.12 23.51 -9.38
N GLN A 90 4.86 22.39 -8.69
CA GLN A 90 3.80 22.29 -7.68
C GLN A 90 4.07 23.25 -6.51
N VAL A 91 5.31 23.27 -6.00
CA VAL A 91 5.71 24.16 -4.90
C VAL A 91 5.64 25.63 -5.33
N LEU A 92 6.08 25.96 -6.55
CA LEU A 92 5.93 27.30 -7.11
C LEU A 92 4.46 27.73 -7.16
N ALA A 93 3.58 26.89 -7.72
CA ALA A 93 2.16 27.20 -7.84
C ALA A 93 1.52 27.45 -6.46
N GLN A 94 1.84 26.61 -5.47
CA GLN A 94 1.35 26.76 -4.09
C GLN A 94 1.84 28.06 -3.45
N LEU A 95 3.12 28.41 -3.62
CA LEU A 95 3.68 29.63 -3.04
C LEU A 95 3.19 30.90 -3.75
N VAL A 96 2.97 30.86 -5.07
CA VAL A 96 2.33 31.96 -5.81
C VAL A 96 0.93 32.19 -5.27
N SER A 97 0.14 31.12 -5.14
CA SER A 97 -1.22 31.18 -4.57
C SER A 97 -1.21 31.75 -3.15
N GLY A 98 -0.28 31.30 -2.32
CA GLY A 98 -0.09 31.84 -0.97
C GLY A 98 0.37 33.32 -0.96
N ALA A 99 1.18 33.76 -1.92
CA ALA A 99 1.66 35.13 -2.01
C ALA A 99 0.56 36.11 -2.46
N VAL A 100 -0.29 35.71 -3.41
CA VAL A 100 -1.44 36.56 -3.82
C VAL A 100 -2.50 36.67 -2.73
N LEU A 101 -2.74 35.60 -1.96
CA LEU A 101 -3.64 35.63 -0.80
C LEU A 101 -3.07 36.51 0.33
N ASP A 102 -1.77 36.47 0.58
CA ASP A 102 -1.11 37.40 1.52
C ASP A 102 -1.21 38.85 1.08
N GLU A 103 -1.02 39.10 -0.22
CA GLU A 103 -1.18 40.44 -0.79
C GLU A 103 -2.62 40.94 -0.65
N GLN A 104 -3.60 40.08 -0.92
CA GLN A 104 -5.01 40.38 -0.71
C GLN A 104 -5.31 40.68 0.76
N ALA A 105 -4.83 39.85 1.69
CA ALA A 105 -4.98 40.08 3.12
C ALA A 105 -4.43 41.44 3.55
N ARG A 106 -3.23 41.79 3.04
CA ARG A 106 -2.58 43.07 3.30
C ARG A 106 -3.41 44.24 2.77
N LYS A 107 -3.98 44.14 1.57
CA LYS A 107 -4.85 45.17 0.97
C LYS A 107 -6.16 45.35 1.73
N LEU A 108 -6.73 44.28 2.25
CA LEU A 108 -7.93 44.30 3.09
C LEU A 108 -7.65 44.74 4.53
N GLY A 109 -6.39 44.86 4.93
CA GLY A 109 -6.01 45.19 6.31
C GLY A 109 -6.28 44.05 7.30
N LEU A 110 -6.32 42.80 6.82
CA LEU A 110 -6.52 41.63 7.68
C LEU A 110 -5.26 41.36 8.50
N GLY A 111 -5.46 40.97 9.76
CA GLY A 111 -4.40 40.65 10.69
C GLY A 111 -4.83 39.57 11.67
N PHE A 112 -3.89 39.15 12.51
CA PHE A 112 -4.15 38.16 13.55
C PHE A 112 -3.66 38.69 14.89
N SER A 113 -4.49 38.60 15.93
CA SER A 113 -4.10 39.09 17.25
C SER A 113 -3.00 38.22 17.85
N LYS A 114 -2.04 38.85 18.55
CA LYS A 114 -0.96 38.13 19.23
C LYS A 114 -1.49 37.15 20.28
N ASP A 115 -2.56 37.53 20.97
CA ASP A 115 -3.20 36.69 21.99
C ASP A 115 -3.83 35.44 21.38
N ARG A 116 -4.50 35.57 20.23
CA ARG A 116 -5.06 34.40 19.53
C ARG A 116 -3.96 33.51 18.97
N LEU A 117 -2.86 34.08 18.48
CA LEU A 117 -1.70 33.32 18.02
C LEU A 117 -1.05 32.52 19.16
N ALA A 118 -0.92 33.14 20.34
CA ALA A 118 -0.42 32.47 21.54
C ALA A 118 -1.34 31.32 21.93
N GLU A 119 -2.66 31.52 21.87
CA GLU A 119 -3.64 30.48 22.20
C GLU A 119 -3.60 29.31 21.22
N LEU A 120 -3.57 29.58 19.90
CA LEU A 120 -3.40 28.52 18.89
C LEU A 120 -2.10 27.75 19.06
N THR A 121 -1.04 28.41 19.52
CA THR A 121 0.24 27.75 19.79
C THR A 121 0.18 26.85 21.02
N ARG A 122 -0.59 27.23 22.06
CA ARG A 122 -0.81 26.38 23.25
C ARG A 122 -1.67 25.15 22.96
N GLN A 123 -2.62 25.28 22.04
CA GLN A 123 -3.53 24.21 21.66
C GLN A 123 -2.88 23.15 20.77
N GLU A 124 -1.68 23.41 20.24
CA GLU A 124 -0.96 22.49 19.37
C GLU A 124 -0.42 21.28 20.17
N PRO A 125 -0.90 20.04 19.91
CA PRO A 125 -0.50 18.87 20.69
C PRO A 125 1.00 18.60 20.66
N ALA A 126 1.67 18.94 19.55
CA ALA A 126 3.11 18.78 19.38
C ALA A 126 3.94 19.59 20.40
N PHE A 127 3.34 20.61 21.03
CA PHE A 127 3.98 21.46 22.03
C PHE A 127 3.43 21.24 23.45
N GLN A 128 2.58 20.24 23.64
CA GLN A 128 2.02 19.90 24.95
C GLN A 128 2.89 18.85 25.66
N GLY A 129 3.14 19.05 26.95
CA GLY A 129 3.81 18.08 27.81
C GLY A 129 2.89 16.93 28.24
N PRO A 130 3.38 15.98 29.06
CA PRO A 130 2.59 14.84 29.55
C PRO A 130 1.31 15.20 30.33
N ASN A 131 1.19 16.45 30.79
CA ASN A 131 0.01 17.00 31.47
C ASN A 131 -0.98 17.69 30.51
N GLY A 132 -0.76 17.63 29.19
CA GLY A 132 -1.60 18.28 28.18
C GLY A 132 -1.46 19.81 28.12
N GLN A 133 -0.50 20.40 28.83
CA GLN A 133 -0.26 21.85 28.85
C GLN A 133 0.93 22.21 27.98
N PHE A 134 0.94 23.43 27.44
CA PHE A 134 2.05 23.94 26.64
C PHE A 134 3.38 23.90 27.41
N ASP A 135 4.38 23.24 26.83
CA ASP A 135 5.75 23.19 27.34
C ASP A 135 6.69 23.98 26.41
N ARG A 136 7.23 25.08 26.94
CA ARG A 136 8.15 25.95 26.18
C ARG A 136 9.44 25.24 25.77
N ARG A 137 9.98 24.35 26.61
CA ARG A 137 11.23 23.62 26.29
C ARG A 137 11.00 22.64 25.15
N LEU A 138 9.85 21.98 25.14
CA LEU A 138 9.43 21.11 24.05
C LEU A 138 9.21 21.92 22.76
N PHE A 139 8.51 23.05 22.83
CA PHE A 139 8.36 23.95 21.68
C PHE A 139 9.71 24.35 21.07
N GLU A 140 10.64 24.84 21.90
CA GLU A 140 11.98 25.25 21.43
C GLU A 140 12.82 24.06 20.92
N SER A 141 12.72 22.86 21.52
CA SER A 141 13.46 21.69 21.05
C SER A 141 12.94 21.19 19.70
N ARG A 142 11.61 21.16 19.51
CA ARG A 142 10.97 20.78 18.24
C ARG A 142 11.33 21.74 17.12
N LEU A 143 11.32 23.04 17.38
CA LEU A 143 11.71 24.02 16.38
C LEU A 143 13.21 23.92 16.03
N ARG A 144 14.08 23.59 17.00
CA ARG A 144 15.50 23.30 16.73
C ARG A 144 15.69 22.06 15.85
N GLU A 145 14.93 20.98 16.09
CA GLU A 145 14.93 19.78 15.23
C GLU A 145 14.54 20.13 13.78
N LEU A 146 13.63 21.10 13.61
CA LEU A 146 13.17 21.59 12.30
C LEU A 146 14.02 22.73 11.73
N GLY A 147 15.08 23.17 12.42
CA GLY A 147 15.93 24.29 11.98
C GLY A 147 15.21 25.65 11.90
N MET A 148 14.09 25.82 12.63
CA MET A 148 13.22 27.00 12.56
C MET A 148 13.36 27.86 13.82
N ARG A 149 13.34 29.19 13.67
CA ARG A 149 13.33 30.11 14.82
C ARG A 149 11.90 30.34 15.32
N PRO A 150 11.68 30.53 16.63
CA PRO A 150 10.35 30.81 17.19
C PRO A 150 9.61 31.97 16.51
N GLU A 151 10.31 33.05 16.19
CA GLU A 151 9.74 34.21 15.50
C GLU A 151 9.26 33.89 14.09
N ASP A 152 9.98 33.03 13.37
CA ASP A 152 9.62 32.61 12.02
C ASP A 152 8.41 31.67 12.05
N TYR A 153 8.36 30.77 13.04
CA TYR A 153 7.20 29.92 13.28
C TYR A 153 5.94 30.75 13.53
N LEU A 154 6.01 31.71 14.46
CA LEU A 154 4.88 32.57 14.81
C LEU A 154 4.43 33.44 13.63
N LYS A 155 5.38 33.98 12.85
CA LYS A 155 5.07 34.73 11.63
C LYS A 155 4.35 33.85 10.61
N ASN A 156 4.86 32.64 10.34
CA ASN A 156 4.25 31.72 9.40
C ASN A 156 2.84 31.30 9.85
N ARG A 157 2.67 30.99 11.14
CA ARG A 157 1.37 30.63 11.72
C ARG A 157 0.36 31.78 11.63
N ALA A 158 0.81 33.02 11.82
CA ALA A 158 -0.02 34.20 11.63
C ALA A 158 -0.44 34.38 10.16
N GLN A 159 0.49 34.24 9.20
CA GLN A 159 0.18 34.32 7.77
C GLN A 159 -0.84 33.25 7.35
N VAL A 160 -0.64 32.00 7.78
CA VAL A 160 -1.58 30.90 7.53
C VAL A 160 -2.96 31.22 8.12
N ALA A 161 -3.02 31.69 9.37
CA ALA A 161 -4.29 32.02 10.01
C ALA A 161 -5.02 33.20 9.34
N VAL A 162 -4.29 34.17 8.79
CA VAL A 162 -4.88 35.27 8.02
C VAL A 162 -5.39 34.80 6.65
N ARG A 163 -4.63 33.97 5.94
CA ARG A 163 -5.09 33.35 4.69
C ARG A 163 -6.34 32.52 4.92
N GLN A 164 -6.37 31.77 6.02
CA GLN A 164 -7.51 30.95 6.40
C GLN A 164 -8.80 31.77 6.55
N GLN A 165 -8.72 33.02 7.05
CA GLN A 165 -9.89 33.90 7.11
C GLN A 165 -10.46 34.23 5.71
N ILE A 166 -9.59 34.37 4.70
CA ILE A 166 -10.02 34.59 3.32
C ILE A 166 -10.67 33.31 2.77
N VAL A 167 -10.02 32.16 2.98
CA VAL A 167 -10.54 30.85 2.55
C VAL A 167 -11.92 30.58 3.18
N GLU A 168 -12.05 30.78 4.49
CA GLU A 168 -13.31 30.64 5.22
C GLU A 168 -14.36 31.63 4.72
N ALA A 169 -14.02 32.90 4.50
CA ALA A 169 -14.99 33.87 3.99
C ALA A 169 -15.55 33.51 2.59
N VAL A 170 -14.82 32.72 1.81
CA VAL A 170 -15.18 32.32 0.44
C VAL A 170 -15.93 30.98 0.43
N SER A 171 -15.57 30.06 1.32
CA SER A 171 -16.10 28.70 1.37
C SER A 171 -17.16 28.46 2.45
N ASP A 172 -17.21 29.30 3.48
CA ASP A 172 -18.17 29.14 4.58
C ASP A 172 -19.60 29.36 4.09
N GLY A 173 -20.49 28.46 4.53
CA GLY A 173 -21.88 28.44 4.08
C GLY A 173 -22.11 27.91 2.66
N LEU A 174 -21.06 27.54 1.90
CA LEU A 174 -21.23 26.90 0.60
C LEU A 174 -21.91 25.53 0.77
N LYS A 175 -22.98 25.32 0.02
CA LYS A 175 -23.67 24.03 -0.07
C LYS A 175 -23.86 23.68 -1.53
N ALA A 176 -23.49 22.47 -1.91
CA ALA A 176 -23.87 21.95 -3.21
C ALA A 176 -25.40 21.89 -3.31
N PRO A 177 -26.00 22.32 -4.44
CA PRO A 177 -27.46 22.31 -4.60
C PRO A 177 -28.04 20.89 -4.54
N ASP A 178 -29.23 20.73 -3.97
CA ASP A 178 -29.96 19.45 -3.98
C ASP A 178 -30.20 18.93 -5.40
N THR A 179 -30.34 19.82 -6.38
CA THR A 179 -30.46 19.48 -7.80
C THR A 179 -29.21 18.79 -8.35
N PHE A 180 -28.02 19.19 -7.88
CA PHE A 180 -26.77 18.54 -8.23
C PHE A 180 -26.72 17.13 -7.61
N PHE A 181 -27.05 16.98 -6.33
CA PHE A 181 -27.07 15.66 -5.70
C PHE A 181 -28.13 14.74 -6.29
N LYS A 182 -29.29 15.26 -6.66
CA LYS A 182 -30.29 14.49 -7.40
C LYS A 182 -29.73 13.98 -8.73
N ALA A 183 -29.00 14.82 -9.48
CA ALA A 183 -28.37 14.38 -10.74
C ALA A 183 -27.31 13.29 -10.49
N VAL A 184 -26.50 13.42 -9.44
CA VAL A 184 -25.55 12.37 -9.02
C VAL A 184 -26.26 11.08 -8.63
N ALA A 185 -27.35 11.16 -7.87
CA ALA A 185 -28.15 10.02 -7.46
C ALA A 185 -28.77 9.30 -8.66
N LEU A 186 -29.34 10.04 -9.62
CA LEU A 186 -29.84 9.48 -10.87
C LEU A 186 -28.72 8.78 -11.66
N TYR A 187 -27.58 9.45 -11.84
CA TYR A 187 -26.44 8.94 -12.59
C TYR A 187 -25.84 7.65 -11.99
N ARG A 188 -25.69 7.60 -10.66
CA ARG A 188 -25.12 6.45 -9.94
C ARG A 188 -26.12 5.33 -9.73
N GLY A 189 -27.39 5.66 -9.50
CA GLY A 189 -28.43 4.69 -9.21
C GLY A 189 -29.04 4.04 -10.45
N GLU A 190 -28.74 4.58 -11.65
CA GLU A 190 -29.12 3.99 -12.93
C GLU A 190 -28.73 2.51 -13.00
N ASP A 191 -29.68 1.66 -13.39
CA ASP A 191 -29.37 0.29 -13.83
C ASP A 191 -29.91 0.00 -15.22
N ARG A 192 -29.37 -1.06 -15.82
CA ARG A 192 -29.67 -1.43 -17.20
C ARG A 192 -30.02 -2.90 -17.33
N THR A 193 -30.94 -3.17 -18.25
CA THR A 193 -31.13 -4.51 -18.81
C THR A 193 -30.30 -4.61 -20.08
N ILE A 194 -29.47 -5.64 -20.15
CA ILE A 194 -28.55 -5.90 -21.27
C ILE A 194 -28.93 -7.23 -21.91
N ASP A 195 -29.25 -7.20 -23.20
CA ASP A 195 -29.32 -8.40 -24.03
C ASP A 195 -27.97 -8.62 -24.69
N TYR A 196 -27.43 -9.83 -24.67
CA TYR A 196 -26.10 -10.10 -25.20
C TYR A 196 -25.92 -11.50 -25.77
N LEU A 197 -24.88 -11.65 -26.58
CA LEU A 197 -24.36 -12.91 -27.11
C LEU A 197 -22.89 -13.03 -26.76
N ILE A 198 -22.52 -14.18 -26.19
CA ILE A 198 -21.12 -14.57 -26.03
C ILE A 198 -20.66 -15.15 -27.37
N LEU A 199 -19.63 -14.55 -27.96
CA LEU A 199 -19.00 -14.96 -29.21
C LEU A 199 -17.73 -15.76 -28.87
N PRO A 200 -17.81 -17.10 -28.79
CA PRO A 200 -16.64 -17.91 -28.45
C PRO A 200 -15.65 -17.99 -29.63
N LYS A 201 -14.38 -18.27 -29.33
CA LYS A 201 -13.34 -18.55 -30.34
C LYS A 201 -13.74 -19.66 -31.32
N ALA A 202 -14.57 -20.62 -30.88
CA ALA A 202 -15.12 -21.69 -31.70
C ALA A 202 -15.87 -21.21 -32.96
N LEU A 203 -16.32 -19.95 -33.01
CA LEU A 203 -16.94 -19.37 -34.21
C LEU A 203 -15.99 -19.18 -35.39
N VAL A 204 -14.68 -19.09 -35.12
CA VAL A 204 -13.65 -18.86 -36.13
C VAL A 204 -12.61 -19.98 -36.20
N GLU A 205 -12.77 -20.99 -35.35
CA GLU A 205 -11.92 -22.19 -35.30
C GLU A 205 -12.52 -23.36 -36.11
N PRO A 206 -11.69 -24.30 -36.59
CA PRO A 206 -10.23 -24.34 -36.44
C PRO A 206 -9.53 -23.34 -37.37
N ILE A 207 -8.44 -22.73 -36.87
CA ILE A 207 -7.52 -21.97 -37.73
C ILE A 207 -6.58 -22.97 -38.40
N GLU A 208 -6.57 -22.97 -39.74
CA GLU A 208 -5.61 -23.77 -40.50
C GLU A 208 -4.17 -23.39 -40.12
N ALA A 209 -3.29 -24.38 -40.05
CA ALA A 209 -1.89 -24.13 -39.74
C ALA A 209 -1.28 -23.13 -40.74
N PRO A 210 -0.50 -22.14 -40.27
CA PRO A 210 0.08 -21.14 -41.14
C PRO A 210 1.05 -21.81 -42.12
N SER A 211 1.11 -21.30 -43.36
CA SER A 211 2.15 -21.70 -44.29
C SER A 211 3.52 -21.27 -43.75
N ASP A 212 4.59 -21.92 -44.23
CA ASP A 212 5.97 -21.57 -43.83
C ASP A 212 6.29 -20.10 -44.08
N SER A 213 5.79 -19.52 -45.18
CA SER A 213 5.99 -18.12 -45.51
C SER A 213 5.30 -17.18 -44.51
N VAL A 214 4.10 -17.52 -44.05
CA VAL A 214 3.36 -16.75 -43.03
C VAL A 214 4.08 -16.84 -41.69
N LEU A 215 4.50 -18.05 -41.31
CA LEU A 215 5.19 -18.29 -40.05
C LEU A 215 6.56 -17.60 -40.01
N GLN A 216 7.30 -17.60 -41.12
CA GLN A 216 8.56 -16.86 -41.24
C GLN A 216 8.35 -15.35 -41.09
N ALA A 217 7.35 -14.77 -41.77
CA ALA A 217 7.06 -13.34 -41.65
C ALA A 217 6.62 -12.95 -40.23
N TYR A 218 5.82 -13.80 -39.58
CA TYR A 218 5.40 -13.62 -38.19
C TYR A 218 6.60 -13.69 -37.23
N PHE A 219 7.48 -14.67 -37.42
CA PHE A 219 8.70 -14.79 -36.62
C PHE A 219 9.65 -13.60 -36.80
N GLU A 220 9.92 -13.14 -38.02
CA GLU A 220 10.80 -11.98 -38.24
C GLU A 220 10.22 -10.68 -37.68
N SER A 221 8.90 -10.48 -37.76
CA SER A 221 8.25 -9.30 -37.16
C SER A 221 8.22 -9.33 -35.63
N ASN A 222 8.22 -10.53 -35.03
CA ASN A 222 8.19 -10.73 -33.58
C ASN A 222 9.52 -11.25 -33.00
N LYS A 223 10.62 -11.12 -33.75
CA LYS A 223 11.91 -11.77 -33.47
C LYS A 223 12.44 -11.51 -32.06
N LYS A 224 12.26 -10.28 -31.56
CA LYS A 224 12.68 -9.89 -30.20
C LYS A 224 11.99 -10.69 -29.10
N THR A 225 10.74 -11.09 -29.30
CA THR A 225 9.95 -11.89 -28.34
C THR A 225 10.42 -13.35 -28.27
N TYR A 226 11.07 -13.82 -29.34
CA TYR A 226 11.55 -15.20 -29.46
C TYR A 226 13.04 -15.37 -29.16
N ALA A 227 13.77 -14.28 -28.96
CA ALA A 227 15.17 -14.32 -28.57
C ALA A 227 15.37 -15.20 -27.33
N ALA A 228 16.46 -15.97 -27.32
CA ALA A 228 16.90 -16.64 -26.12
C ALA A 228 17.42 -15.58 -25.16
N PRO A 229 16.87 -15.49 -23.92
CA PRO A 229 17.44 -14.60 -22.91
C PRO A 229 18.85 -15.05 -22.53
N GLU A 230 19.54 -14.20 -21.78
CA GLU A 230 20.78 -14.59 -21.11
C GLU A 230 20.45 -15.69 -20.08
N TYR A 231 21.22 -16.79 -20.13
CA TYR A 231 21.16 -17.84 -19.12
C TYR A 231 22.43 -17.87 -18.30
N ARG A 232 22.30 -18.17 -17.01
CA ARG A 232 23.43 -18.36 -16.10
C ARG A 232 23.48 -19.79 -15.60
N LYS A 233 24.67 -20.38 -15.63
CA LYS A 233 25.00 -21.64 -14.98
C LYS A 233 25.71 -21.32 -13.67
N PHE A 234 25.19 -21.82 -12.56
CA PHE A 234 25.77 -21.56 -11.24
C PHE A 234 25.60 -22.77 -10.32
N SER A 235 26.41 -22.83 -9.29
CA SER A 235 26.25 -23.77 -8.18
C SER A 235 25.91 -23.01 -6.90
N TYR A 236 25.19 -23.66 -6.00
CA TYR A 236 24.93 -23.14 -4.67
C TYR A 236 24.99 -24.23 -3.61
N VAL A 237 25.29 -23.80 -2.38
CA VAL A 237 25.25 -24.62 -1.16
C VAL A 237 24.37 -23.90 -0.16
N ARG A 238 23.34 -24.59 0.33
CA ARG A 238 22.48 -24.09 1.41
C ARG A 238 23.02 -24.58 2.74
N LEU A 239 23.08 -23.67 3.69
CA LEU A 239 23.44 -23.92 5.08
C LEU A 239 22.28 -23.43 5.97
N GLU A 240 21.33 -24.32 6.23
CA GLU A 240 20.30 -24.15 7.24
C GLU A 240 20.45 -25.21 8.35
N PRO A 241 19.84 -25.01 9.54
CA PRO A 241 19.91 -26.01 10.62
C PRO A 241 19.50 -27.42 10.17
N GLU A 242 18.54 -27.55 9.26
CA GLU A 242 18.09 -28.83 8.71
C GLU A 242 19.15 -29.52 7.84
N ASP A 243 20.08 -28.77 7.24
CA ASP A 243 21.15 -29.32 6.40
C ASP A 243 22.31 -29.91 7.23
N ILE A 244 22.47 -29.46 8.49
CA ILE A 244 23.57 -29.86 9.38
C ILE A 244 23.12 -30.62 10.62
N MET A 245 21.81 -30.82 10.83
CA MET A 245 21.31 -31.58 11.97
C MET A 245 21.79 -33.04 11.90
N ASP A 246 22.30 -33.53 13.03
CA ASP A 246 22.66 -34.93 13.19
C ASP A 246 21.73 -35.60 14.20
N VAL A 247 20.65 -36.17 13.68
CA VAL A 247 19.67 -36.93 14.46
C VAL A 247 20.32 -38.14 15.16
N SER A 248 21.39 -38.70 14.59
CA SER A 248 22.07 -39.87 15.15
C SER A 248 22.97 -39.53 16.34
N ALA A 249 23.40 -38.27 16.47
CA ALA A 249 24.17 -37.79 17.61
C ALA A 249 23.31 -37.60 18.88
N VAL A 250 21.98 -37.49 18.75
CA VAL A 250 21.06 -37.37 19.88
C VAL A 250 20.79 -38.75 20.48
N THR A 251 21.14 -38.92 21.76
CA THR A 251 20.99 -40.18 22.51
C THR A 251 19.58 -40.37 23.06
N ASP A 252 19.16 -41.62 23.28
CA ASP A 252 17.85 -41.95 23.89
C ASP A 252 17.68 -41.34 25.28
N GLN A 253 18.77 -41.17 26.02
CA GLN A 253 18.76 -40.51 27.33
C GLN A 253 18.37 -39.04 27.21
N GLN A 254 18.94 -38.30 26.25
CA GLN A 254 18.57 -36.90 26.00
C GLN A 254 17.11 -36.75 25.58
N VAL A 255 16.58 -37.67 24.76
CA VAL A 255 15.17 -37.69 24.37
C VAL A 255 14.27 -37.94 25.59
N SER A 256 14.63 -38.90 26.45
CA SER A 256 13.90 -39.18 27.69
C SER A 256 13.93 -37.99 28.66
N ASP A 257 15.09 -37.36 28.83
CA ASP A 257 15.26 -36.20 29.71
C ASP A 257 14.43 -35.00 29.22
N ASP A 258 14.44 -34.72 27.92
CA ASP A 258 13.62 -33.66 27.34
C ASP A 258 12.12 -33.95 27.48
N TYR A 259 11.68 -35.18 27.19
CA TYR A 259 10.30 -35.60 27.38
C TYR A 259 9.84 -35.43 28.83
N ASN A 260 10.66 -35.84 29.80
CA ASN A 260 10.34 -35.72 31.22
C ASN A 260 10.31 -34.25 31.67
N LYS A 261 11.28 -33.45 31.22
CA LYS A 261 11.36 -32.00 31.50
C LYS A 261 10.16 -31.25 30.93
N ASN A 262 9.72 -31.62 29.72
CA ASN A 262 8.65 -30.96 28.97
C ASN A 262 7.33 -31.76 28.98
N LYS A 263 7.13 -32.65 29.94
CA LYS A 263 6.00 -33.60 29.97
C LYS A 263 4.64 -32.92 29.81
N GLY A 264 4.49 -31.71 30.36
CA GLY A 264 3.27 -30.90 30.22
C GLY A 264 2.89 -30.56 28.76
N ARG A 265 3.85 -30.51 27.82
CA ARG A 265 3.57 -30.32 26.37
C ARG A 265 2.95 -31.56 25.72
N TYR A 266 3.16 -32.72 26.33
CA TYR A 266 2.66 -34.01 25.87
C TYR A 266 1.46 -34.50 26.68
N THR A 267 1.02 -33.73 27.67
CA THR A 267 -0.14 -33.99 28.51
C THR A 267 -1.30 -33.13 28.06
N THR A 268 -2.40 -33.78 27.67
CA THR A 268 -3.70 -33.14 27.59
C THR A 268 -4.33 -33.25 28.98
N PRO A 269 -4.53 -32.12 29.70
CA PRO A 269 -5.07 -32.15 31.05
C PRO A 269 -6.49 -32.71 31.07
N GLU A 270 -6.92 -33.19 32.23
CA GLU A 270 -8.32 -33.57 32.45
C GLU A 270 -9.25 -32.38 32.17
N MET A 271 -10.28 -32.60 31.36
CA MET A 271 -11.30 -31.60 31.03
C MET A 271 -12.65 -32.04 31.59
N ARG A 272 -13.43 -31.11 32.12
CA ARG A 272 -14.78 -31.38 32.60
C ARG A 272 -15.78 -30.44 31.96
N THR A 273 -16.94 -30.98 31.59
CA THR A 273 -18.10 -30.17 31.21
C THR A 273 -18.86 -29.80 32.46
N ILE A 274 -18.85 -28.51 32.78
CA ILE A 274 -19.32 -27.97 34.05
C ILE A 274 -20.55 -27.12 33.80
N GLU A 275 -21.60 -27.38 34.57
CA GLU A 275 -22.74 -26.49 34.71
C GLU A 275 -22.67 -25.78 36.05
N GLN A 276 -22.92 -24.47 36.06
CA GLN A 276 -22.88 -23.61 37.22
C GLN A 276 -24.19 -22.83 37.33
N LEU A 277 -24.88 -23.01 38.46
CA LEU A 277 -26.07 -22.25 38.82
C LEU A 277 -25.75 -21.29 39.96
N VAL A 278 -25.82 -19.98 39.70
CA VAL A 278 -25.55 -18.91 40.67
C VAL A 278 -26.84 -18.49 41.38
N PHE A 279 -26.77 -18.31 42.69
CA PHE A 279 -27.89 -17.91 43.54
C PHE A 279 -27.71 -16.50 44.11
N PRO A 280 -28.81 -15.77 44.37
CA PRO A 280 -28.76 -14.41 44.91
C PRO A 280 -28.36 -14.35 46.39
N SER A 281 -28.50 -15.45 47.15
CA SER A 281 -28.14 -15.52 48.57
C SER A 281 -27.75 -16.94 48.99
N ALA A 282 -27.01 -17.04 50.11
CA ALA A 282 -26.60 -18.32 50.68
C ALA A 282 -27.81 -19.17 51.12
N ASP A 283 -28.86 -18.53 51.62
CA ASP A 283 -30.11 -19.20 52.02
C ASP A 283 -30.83 -19.81 50.82
N ALA A 284 -30.87 -19.11 49.68
CA ALA A 284 -31.45 -19.62 48.45
C ALA A 284 -30.66 -20.83 47.90
N ALA A 285 -29.33 -20.75 47.92
CA ALA A 285 -28.46 -21.86 47.52
C ALA A 285 -28.61 -23.07 48.47
N LYS A 286 -28.74 -22.82 49.79
CA LYS A 286 -28.95 -23.86 50.80
C LYS A 286 -30.29 -24.57 50.59
N ALA A 287 -31.37 -23.81 50.38
CA ALA A 287 -32.69 -24.38 50.09
C ALA A 287 -32.67 -25.25 48.82
N ALA A 288 -31.98 -24.80 47.77
CA ALA A 288 -31.78 -25.60 46.56
C ALA A 288 -30.97 -26.88 46.84
N SER A 289 -29.88 -26.79 47.59
CA SER A 289 -29.07 -27.95 47.99
C SER A 289 -29.84 -28.96 48.85
N ASP A 290 -30.67 -28.50 49.79
CA ASP A 290 -31.51 -29.37 50.63
C ASP A 290 -32.65 -30.03 49.83
N SER A 291 -33.15 -29.36 48.78
CA SER A 291 -34.13 -29.97 47.86
C SER A 291 -33.54 -31.14 47.06
N LEU A 292 -32.23 -31.10 46.72
CA LEU A 292 -31.54 -32.23 46.07
C LEU A 292 -31.50 -33.46 46.98
N LYS A 293 -31.28 -33.26 48.29
CA LYS A 293 -31.25 -34.35 49.29
C LYS A 293 -32.61 -35.03 49.47
N THR A 294 -33.70 -34.33 49.17
CA THR A 294 -35.08 -34.83 49.27
C THR A 294 -35.63 -35.36 47.95
N GLY A 295 -34.79 -35.43 46.89
CA GLY A 295 -35.10 -36.09 45.62
C GLY A 295 -35.42 -35.16 44.44
N ALA A 296 -35.23 -33.84 44.57
CA ALA A 296 -35.28 -32.94 43.41
C ALA A 296 -34.07 -33.18 42.49
N THR A 297 -34.24 -32.95 41.18
CA THR A 297 -33.12 -33.01 40.22
C THR A 297 -32.54 -31.61 39.98
N PHE A 298 -31.27 -31.53 39.59
CA PHE A 298 -30.62 -30.26 39.24
C PHE A 298 -31.40 -29.52 38.14
N ASP A 299 -31.87 -30.23 37.11
CA ASP A 299 -32.65 -29.65 36.00
C ASP A 299 -33.97 -29.00 36.47
N LYS A 300 -34.61 -29.57 37.50
CA LYS A 300 -35.81 -28.96 38.10
C LYS A 300 -35.47 -27.68 38.85
N ILE A 301 -34.31 -27.61 39.51
CA ILE A 301 -33.84 -26.39 40.19
C ILE A 301 -33.48 -25.31 39.18
N VAL A 302 -32.79 -25.67 38.09
CA VAL A 302 -32.48 -24.76 36.98
C VAL A 302 -33.77 -24.18 36.39
N THR A 303 -34.76 -25.04 36.11
CA THR A 303 -36.07 -24.63 35.59
C THR A 303 -36.82 -23.73 36.57
N ALA A 304 -36.79 -24.04 37.87
CA ALA A 304 -37.43 -23.23 38.92
C ALA A 304 -36.79 -21.84 39.08
N GLN A 305 -35.53 -21.68 38.67
CA GLN A 305 -34.83 -20.39 38.58
C GLN A 305 -35.10 -19.66 37.25
N GLY A 306 -35.97 -20.19 36.37
CA GLY A 306 -36.28 -19.61 35.07
C GLY A 306 -35.13 -19.67 34.06
N LYS A 307 -34.17 -20.59 34.26
CA LYS A 307 -33.00 -20.79 33.39
C LYS A 307 -33.15 -22.07 32.56
N THR A 308 -32.42 -22.14 31.46
CA THR A 308 -32.25 -23.35 30.65
C THR A 308 -30.90 -24.02 30.93
N PRO A 309 -30.68 -25.28 30.54
CA PRO A 309 -29.37 -25.93 30.65
C PRO A 309 -28.24 -25.13 29.97
N ALA A 310 -28.53 -24.51 28.83
CA ALA A 310 -27.57 -23.65 28.12
C ALA A 310 -27.16 -22.42 28.95
N ASP A 311 -28.08 -21.85 29.74
CA ASP A 311 -27.80 -20.70 30.62
C ASP A 311 -26.95 -21.06 31.84
N THR A 312 -26.78 -22.35 32.11
CA THR A 312 -25.95 -22.87 33.21
C THR A 312 -24.62 -23.44 32.73
N LEU A 313 -24.42 -23.61 31.43
CA LEU A 313 -23.21 -24.22 30.90
C LEU A 313 -22.01 -23.27 31.01
N LEU A 314 -21.04 -23.64 31.85
CA LEU A 314 -19.75 -22.95 31.92
C LEU A 314 -18.82 -23.38 30.78
N GLY A 315 -19.03 -24.58 30.25
CA GLY A 315 -18.30 -25.17 29.12
C GLY A 315 -17.46 -26.38 29.51
N THR A 316 -16.67 -26.88 28.55
CA THR A 316 -15.70 -27.97 28.75
C THR A 316 -14.32 -27.37 29.00
N LEU A 317 -13.87 -27.40 30.25
CA LEU A 317 -12.69 -26.64 30.70
C LEU A 317 -11.73 -27.55 31.48
N SER A 318 -10.43 -27.27 31.38
CA SER A 318 -9.42 -27.78 32.31
C SER A 318 -9.41 -26.92 33.56
N LYS A 319 -8.89 -27.48 34.66
CA LYS A 319 -8.90 -26.84 35.98
C LYS A 319 -8.22 -25.47 35.99
N ASP A 320 -7.15 -25.29 35.21
CA ASP A 320 -6.39 -24.03 35.10
C ASP A 320 -7.13 -22.92 34.33
N LYS A 321 -8.20 -23.26 33.58
CA LYS A 321 -9.01 -22.29 32.84
C LYS A 321 -10.20 -21.73 33.63
N ILE A 322 -10.40 -22.21 34.86
CA ILE A 322 -11.42 -21.71 35.77
C ILE A 322 -10.75 -20.70 36.72
N THR A 323 -11.11 -19.41 36.57
CA THR A 323 -10.48 -18.32 37.34
C THR A 323 -10.83 -18.36 38.83
N ASP A 324 -12.01 -18.86 39.18
CA ASP A 324 -12.44 -19.00 40.57
C ASP A 324 -11.95 -20.33 41.14
N LYS A 325 -10.99 -20.24 42.08
CA LYS A 325 -10.35 -21.40 42.69
C LYS A 325 -11.34 -22.30 43.45
N ALA A 326 -12.32 -21.72 44.15
CA ALA A 326 -13.29 -22.49 44.92
C ALA A 326 -14.22 -23.30 43.98
N VAL A 327 -14.64 -22.67 42.89
CA VAL A 327 -15.42 -23.33 41.82
C VAL A 327 -14.59 -24.41 41.13
N ALA A 328 -13.33 -24.13 40.80
CA ALA A 328 -12.44 -25.09 40.15
C ALA A 328 -12.19 -26.33 41.02
N ASP A 329 -11.87 -26.13 42.30
CA ASP A 329 -11.60 -27.22 43.24
C ASP A 329 -12.86 -28.07 43.48
N ALA A 330 -14.03 -27.44 43.59
CA ALA A 330 -15.30 -28.16 43.74
C ALA A 330 -15.70 -28.91 42.47
N ALA A 331 -15.64 -28.30 41.29
CA ALA A 331 -15.98 -28.94 40.03
C ALA A 331 -15.11 -30.16 39.74
N PHE A 332 -13.81 -30.10 40.06
CA PHE A 332 -12.88 -31.21 39.84
C PHE A 332 -12.92 -32.31 40.94
N ALA A 333 -13.70 -32.11 42.00
CA ALA A 333 -13.94 -33.14 43.02
C ALA A 333 -15.17 -34.02 42.74
N LEU A 334 -16.07 -33.59 41.84
CA LEU A 334 -17.34 -34.27 41.55
C LEU A 334 -17.20 -35.50 40.65
N ALA A 335 -18.05 -36.50 40.81
CA ALA A 335 -18.27 -37.54 39.81
C ALA A 335 -19.20 -37.05 38.69
N VAL A 336 -19.24 -37.80 37.58
CA VAL A 336 -20.19 -37.54 36.48
C VAL A 336 -21.62 -37.58 37.02
N ASN A 337 -22.40 -36.55 36.70
CA ASN A 337 -23.77 -36.25 37.15
C ASN A 337 -23.93 -35.96 38.65
N GLU A 338 -22.84 -35.76 39.39
CA GLU A 338 -22.90 -35.32 40.78
C GLU A 338 -23.09 -33.79 40.87
N VAL A 339 -23.81 -33.34 41.90
CA VAL A 339 -24.00 -31.91 42.21
C VAL A 339 -23.20 -31.53 43.46
N SER A 340 -22.47 -30.42 43.42
CA SER A 340 -21.68 -29.95 44.55
C SER A 340 -22.53 -29.55 45.76
N PRO A 341 -21.93 -29.50 46.96
CA PRO A 341 -22.40 -28.62 48.03
C PRO A 341 -22.46 -27.16 47.56
N VAL A 342 -23.07 -26.28 48.36
CA VAL A 342 -23.03 -24.84 48.08
C VAL A 342 -21.58 -24.36 48.12
N VAL A 343 -21.07 -23.88 46.99
CA VAL A 343 -19.72 -23.31 46.85
C VAL A 343 -19.83 -21.80 46.85
N GLN A 344 -18.99 -21.12 47.62
CA GLN A 344 -18.94 -19.65 47.56
C GLN A 344 -18.10 -19.22 46.35
N GLY A 345 -18.78 -18.83 45.26
CA GLY A 345 -18.12 -18.27 44.08
C GLY A 345 -17.98 -16.74 44.15
N ALA A 346 -17.16 -16.19 43.26
CA ALA A 346 -16.86 -14.76 43.15
C ALA A 346 -18.09 -13.89 42.83
N PHE A 347 -19.10 -14.46 42.17
CA PHE A 347 -20.35 -13.79 41.79
C PHE A 347 -21.54 -14.17 42.68
N GLY A 348 -21.30 -14.88 43.79
CA GLY A 348 -22.33 -15.38 44.70
C GLY A 348 -22.21 -16.89 44.96
N PRO A 349 -23.03 -17.43 45.87
CA PRO A 349 -23.08 -18.86 46.14
C PRO A 349 -23.60 -19.64 44.93
N VAL A 350 -22.96 -20.77 44.61
CA VAL A 350 -23.25 -21.58 43.42
C VAL A 350 -23.46 -23.05 43.75
N LEU A 351 -24.23 -23.73 42.89
CA LEU A 351 -24.23 -25.18 42.77
C LEU A 351 -23.64 -25.58 41.42
N LEU A 352 -22.78 -26.58 41.42
CA LEU A 352 -22.08 -27.07 40.23
C LEU A 352 -22.54 -28.49 39.92
N ARG A 353 -22.70 -28.83 38.63
CA ARG A 353 -22.89 -30.20 38.15
C ARG A 353 -21.85 -30.51 37.08
N VAL A 354 -21.22 -31.68 37.13
CA VAL A 354 -20.33 -32.16 36.07
C VAL A 354 -21.07 -33.15 35.21
N THR A 355 -21.22 -32.88 33.91
CA THR A 355 -21.97 -33.76 32.99
C THR A 355 -21.07 -34.70 32.19
N GLU A 356 -19.79 -34.35 32.03
CA GLU A 356 -18.79 -35.15 31.32
C GLU A 356 -17.42 -34.96 31.96
N ILE A 357 -16.63 -36.04 32.10
CA ILE A 357 -15.22 -36.01 32.48
C ILE A 357 -14.42 -36.64 31.35
N LYS A 358 -13.52 -35.87 30.75
CA LYS A 358 -12.51 -36.35 29.80
C LYS A 358 -11.18 -36.49 30.56
N PRO A 359 -10.69 -37.73 30.78
CA PRO A 359 -9.52 -37.95 31.61
C PRO A 359 -8.26 -37.33 31.01
N GLU A 360 -7.26 -37.07 31.86
CA GLU A 360 -5.92 -36.69 31.41
C GLU A 360 -5.37 -37.76 30.47
N THR A 361 -4.80 -37.33 29.35
CA THR A 361 -4.10 -38.23 28.43
C THR A 361 -2.67 -37.72 28.22
N VAL A 362 -1.71 -38.62 28.41
CA VAL A 362 -0.29 -38.33 28.21
C VAL A 362 0.18 -39.12 27.00
N LYS A 363 0.66 -38.42 25.97
CA LYS A 363 1.26 -39.10 24.80
C LYS A 363 2.51 -39.86 25.25
N PRO A 364 2.58 -41.19 25.05
CA PRO A 364 3.75 -41.99 25.44
C PRO A 364 5.02 -41.50 24.74
N LEU A 365 6.17 -41.61 25.42
CA LEU A 365 7.48 -41.27 24.85
C LEU A 365 7.72 -41.94 23.49
N ALA A 366 7.30 -43.19 23.33
CA ALA A 366 7.46 -43.95 22.08
C ALA A 366 6.73 -43.32 20.87
N GLU A 367 5.66 -42.54 21.10
CA GLU A 367 4.92 -41.88 20.01
C GLU A 367 5.56 -40.56 19.59
N VAL A 368 6.37 -39.95 20.46
CA VAL A 368 6.95 -38.61 20.25
C VAL A 368 8.48 -38.61 20.20
N SER A 369 9.12 -39.75 20.44
CA SER A 369 10.58 -39.88 20.54
C SER A 369 11.30 -39.38 19.29
N ASP A 370 10.77 -39.70 18.11
CA ASP A 370 11.39 -39.30 16.84
C ASP A 370 11.26 -37.79 16.59
N GLN A 371 10.14 -37.19 17.01
CA GLN A 371 9.94 -35.75 16.92
C GLN A 371 10.89 -35.02 17.89
N ILE A 372 10.94 -35.47 19.15
CA ILE A 372 11.84 -34.89 20.16
C ILE A 372 13.30 -34.99 19.70
N ARG A 373 13.69 -36.14 19.13
CA ARG A 373 15.06 -36.32 18.62
C ARG A 373 15.39 -35.33 17.51
N LYS A 374 14.46 -35.12 16.57
CA LYS A 374 14.61 -34.12 15.51
C LYS A 374 14.68 -32.71 16.08
N ASP A 375 13.83 -32.36 17.03
CA ASP A 375 13.82 -31.02 17.64
C ASP A 375 15.12 -30.73 18.41
N LEU A 376 15.64 -31.72 19.14
CA LEU A 376 16.93 -31.61 19.82
C LEU A 376 18.10 -31.48 18.82
N ALA A 377 18.10 -32.28 17.75
CA ALA A 377 19.11 -32.19 16.70
C ALA A 377 19.07 -30.84 15.97
N LEU A 378 17.86 -30.32 15.71
CA LEU A 378 17.65 -29.02 15.08
C LEU A 378 18.08 -27.86 16.00
N GLY A 379 17.79 -27.97 17.30
CA GLY A 379 18.23 -26.99 18.29
C GLY A 379 19.75 -26.92 18.40
N GLU A 380 20.42 -28.08 18.40
CA GLU A 380 21.89 -28.14 18.38
C GLU A 380 22.47 -27.60 17.07
N ALA A 381 21.90 -27.99 15.92
CA ALA A 381 22.27 -27.46 14.61
C ALA A 381 22.17 -25.92 14.57
N SER A 382 21.09 -25.36 15.09
CA SER A 382 20.90 -23.91 15.19
C SER A 382 21.95 -23.24 16.07
N ARG A 383 22.38 -23.92 17.15
CA ARG A 383 23.41 -23.42 18.07
C ARG A 383 24.79 -23.35 17.40
N ILE A 384 25.14 -24.33 16.56
CA ILE A 384 26.45 -24.41 15.90
C ILE A 384 26.47 -23.79 14.50
N LEU A 385 25.35 -23.28 14.00
CA LEU A 385 25.20 -22.80 12.62
C LEU A 385 26.28 -21.78 12.22
N LEU A 386 26.58 -20.82 13.10
CA LEU A 386 27.62 -19.81 12.85
C LEU A 386 29.03 -20.39 12.86
N ASP A 387 29.31 -21.37 13.73
CA ASP A 387 30.61 -22.05 13.74
C ASP A 387 30.82 -22.83 12.43
N VAL A 388 29.76 -23.46 11.89
CA VAL A 388 29.80 -24.15 10.60
C VAL A 388 29.95 -23.15 9.45
N HIS A 389 29.25 -22.03 9.49
CA HIS A 389 29.41 -20.93 8.53
C HIS A 389 30.86 -20.44 8.47
N ASP A 390 31.45 -20.14 9.62
CA ASP A 390 32.82 -19.60 9.68
C ASP A 390 33.84 -20.63 9.17
N ASN A 391 33.68 -21.91 9.51
CA ASN A 391 34.53 -22.98 8.98
C ASN A 391 34.36 -23.17 7.46
N TYR A 392 33.14 -22.97 6.94
CA TYR A 392 32.89 -23.01 5.50
C TYR A 392 33.61 -21.87 4.77
N GLU A 393 33.50 -20.64 5.27
CA GLU A 393 34.19 -19.48 4.69
C GLU A 393 35.71 -19.55 4.85
N ASP A 394 36.23 -19.99 5.99
CA ASP A 394 37.66 -20.22 6.20
C ASP A 394 38.22 -21.24 5.20
N THR A 395 37.44 -22.29 4.92
CA THR A 395 37.81 -23.33 3.94
C THR A 395 37.88 -22.77 2.52
N ARG A 396 36.97 -21.87 2.16
CA ARG A 396 36.96 -21.17 0.87
C ARG A 396 38.10 -20.17 0.77
N ALA A 397 38.31 -19.35 1.79
CA ALA A 397 39.42 -18.40 1.88
C ALA A 397 40.80 -19.08 1.82
N ALA A 398 40.89 -20.35 2.24
CA ALA A 398 42.08 -21.20 2.08
C ALA A 398 42.28 -21.76 0.64
N GLY A 399 41.40 -21.42 -0.30
CA GLY A 399 41.47 -21.78 -1.72
C GLY A 399 40.69 -23.03 -2.12
N SER A 400 39.80 -23.56 -1.27
CA SER A 400 38.92 -24.69 -1.67
C SER A 400 37.76 -24.17 -2.52
N THR A 401 37.34 -24.95 -3.52
CA THR A 401 36.12 -24.64 -4.30
C THR A 401 34.84 -24.75 -3.44
N LEU A 402 33.75 -24.15 -3.90
CA LEU A 402 32.43 -24.23 -3.25
C LEU A 402 32.00 -25.69 -2.97
N ALA A 403 32.22 -26.59 -3.93
CA ALA A 403 31.91 -28.02 -3.79
C ALA A 403 32.84 -28.75 -2.81
N GLU A 404 34.13 -28.44 -2.78
CA GLU A 404 35.09 -29.03 -1.83
C GLU A 404 34.81 -28.58 -0.40
N ALA A 405 34.48 -27.29 -0.20
CA ALA A 405 34.08 -26.76 1.10
C ALA A 405 32.80 -27.45 1.60
N ALA A 406 31.81 -27.63 0.71
CA ALA A 406 30.58 -28.33 1.05
C ALA A 406 30.84 -29.79 1.44
N ALA A 407 31.67 -30.50 0.68
CA ALA A 407 32.00 -31.89 0.95
C ALA A 407 32.68 -32.09 2.31
N LYS A 408 33.59 -31.18 2.72
CA LYS A 408 34.25 -31.24 4.04
C LYS A 408 33.25 -31.13 5.20
N LEU A 409 32.19 -30.34 5.02
CA LEU A 409 31.14 -30.13 6.01
C LEU A 409 29.89 -31.00 5.78
N LYS A 410 29.94 -31.95 4.84
CA LYS A 410 28.83 -32.82 4.44
C LYS A 410 27.58 -32.07 3.96
N LEU A 411 27.75 -30.84 3.47
CA LEU A 411 26.69 -30.04 2.87
C LEU A 411 26.45 -30.46 1.41
N LYS A 412 25.22 -30.22 0.94
CA LYS A 412 24.82 -30.54 -0.43
C LYS A 412 25.15 -29.39 -1.38
N ASP A 413 26.02 -29.66 -2.35
CA ASP A 413 26.24 -28.81 -3.52
C ASP A 413 25.17 -29.10 -4.58
N VAL A 414 24.60 -28.04 -5.16
CA VAL A 414 23.56 -28.11 -6.18
C VAL A 414 23.92 -27.24 -7.37
N THR A 415 24.10 -27.86 -8.54
CA THR A 415 24.32 -27.15 -9.81
C THR A 415 23.02 -26.90 -10.56
N VAL A 416 22.85 -25.65 -11.01
CA VAL A 416 21.80 -25.23 -11.93
C VAL A 416 22.44 -25.01 -13.31
N GLU A 417 22.09 -25.89 -14.26
CA GLU A 417 22.72 -25.90 -15.58
C GLU A 417 22.45 -24.64 -16.42
N ALA A 418 21.24 -24.08 -16.33
CA ALA A 418 20.88 -22.83 -17.00
C ALA A 418 19.60 -22.26 -16.38
N ILE A 419 19.63 -20.98 -16.03
CA ILE A 419 18.46 -20.23 -15.58
C ILE A 419 18.49 -18.82 -16.16
N ASP A 420 17.33 -18.30 -16.57
CA ASP A 420 17.19 -16.90 -16.94
C ASP A 420 16.88 -16.02 -15.72
N ARG A 421 16.82 -14.70 -15.94
CA ARG A 421 16.56 -13.72 -14.88
C ARG A 421 15.16 -13.84 -14.25
N THR A 422 14.25 -14.56 -14.89
CA THR A 422 12.88 -14.81 -14.40
C THR A 422 12.76 -16.16 -13.67
N GLY A 423 13.84 -16.93 -13.57
CA GLY A 423 13.85 -18.23 -12.91
C GLY A 423 13.48 -19.40 -13.82
N LEU A 424 13.43 -19.19 -15.13
CA LEU A 424 13.07 -20.21 -16.12
C LEU A 424 14.30 -20.88 -16.71
N ARG A 425 14.18 -22.19 -16.94
CA ARG A 425 15.13 -22.97 -17.73
C ARG A 425 14.92 -22.74 -19.23
N PRO A 426 15.87 -23.14 -20.10
CA PRO A 426 15.73 -23.03 -21.54
C PRO A 426 14.49 -23.72 -22.14
N ASP A 427 13.96 -24.74 -21.46
CA ASP A 427 12.74 -25.47 -21.82
C ASP A 427 11.44 -24.81 -21.29
N GLY A 428 11.55 -23.68 -20.59
CA GLY A 428 10.43 -22.95 -19.99
C GLY A 428 9.98 -23.48 -18.63
N THR A 429 10.66 -24.46 -18.05
CA THR A 429 10.32 -24.99 -16.72
C THR A 429 10.86 -24.10 -15.59
N ILE A 430 10.08 -23.96 -14.50
CA ILE A 430 10.46 -23.22 -13.30
C ILE A 430 11.19 -24.14 -12.32
N ILE A 431 12.30 -23.66 -11.74
CA ILE A 431 12.96 -24.34 -10.62
C ILE A 431 12.28 -23.91 -9.31
N LYS A 432 11.45 -24.80 -8.74
CA LYS A 432 10.63 -24.48 -7.55
C LYS A 432 11.40 -24.49 -6.22
N ASP A 433 12.51 -25.23 -6.16
CA ASP A 433 13.21 -25.53 -4.90
C ASP A 433 14.49 -24.70 -4.71
N LEU A 434 14.59 -23.52 -5.32
CA LEU A 434 15.73 -22.61 -5.13
C LEU A 434 15.64 -21.94 -3.74
N PRO A 435 16.68 -22.03 -2.91
CA PRO A 435 16.69 -21.33 -1.63
C PRO A 435 16.79 -19.83 -1.86
N ALA A 436 16.08 -19.04 -1.06
CA ALA A 436 16.01 -17.58 -1.19
C ALA A 436 15.79 -17.13 -2.66
N SER A 437 14.94 -17.85 -3.40
CA SER A 437 14.91 -17.86 -4.87
C SER A 437 15.02 -16.48 -5.54
N PRO A 438 14.24 -15.44 -5.17
CA PRO A 438 14.36 -14.13 -5.82
C PRO A 438 15.72 -13.47 -5.61
N ASP A 439 16.25 -13.53 -4.39
CA ASP A 439 17.52 -12.90 -4.02
C ASP A 439 18.71 -13.67 -4.59
N LEU A 440 18.64 -15.01 -4.60
CA LEU A 440 19.66 -15.86 -5.21
C LEU A 440 19.76 -15.64 -6.72
N ILE A 441 18.64 -15.61 -7.44
CA ILE A 441 18.64 -15.34 -8.88
C ILE A 441 19.22 -13.95 -9.14
N LYS A 442 18.79 -12.92 -8.40
CA LYS A 442 19.33 -11.58 -8.55
C LYS A 442 20.86 -11.55 -8.34
N ALA A 443 21.33 -12.15 -7.25
CA ALA A 443 22.74 -12.16 -6.90
C ALA A 443 23.60 -12.94 -7.92
N VAL A 444 23.11 -14.09 -8.40
CA VAL A 444 23.74 -14.84 -9.51
C VAL A 444 23.83 -14.00 -10.78
N PHE A 445 22.85 -13.14 -11.05
CA PHE A 445 22.84 -12.22 -12.19
C PHE A 445 23.72 -10.97 -12.02
N GLU A 446 24.17 -10.67 -10.80
CA GLU A 446 25.11 -9.59 -10.49
C GLU A 446 26.56 -10.10 -10.34
N ALA A 447 26.74 -11.42 -10.12
CA ALA A 447 28.03 -12.07 -9.98
C ALA A 447 28.81 -12.18 -11.30
N GLU A 448 30.13 -12.26 -11.16
CA GLU A 448 31.07 -12.57 -12.24
C GLU A 448 31.48 -14.06 -12.20
N PRO A 449 31.75 -14.70 -13.35
CA PRO A 449 32.12 -16.11 -13.39
C PRO A 449 33.40 -16.42 -12.58
N ASN A 450 33.39 -17.54 -11.85
CA ASN A 450 34.51 -18.07 -11.07
C ASN A 450 35.07 -17.05 -10.04
N THR A 451 34.18 -16.23 -9.48
CA THR A 451 34.52 -15.26 -8.42
C THR A 451 33.77 -15.63 -7.14
N GLU A 452 34.46 -15.49 -6.00
CA GLU A 452 33.84 -15.67 -4.69
C GLU A 452 32.85 -14.53 -4.41
N ASN A 453 31.61 -14.89 -4.08
CA ASN A 453 30.56 -13.94 -3.73
C ASN A 453 30.21 -14.06 -2.24
N GLN A 454 29.77 -12.94 -1.67
CA GLN A 454 29.21 -12.91 -0.33
C GLN A 454 27.98 -13.81 -0.23
N ALA A 455 27.89 -14.61 0.83
CA ALA A 455 26.73 -15.44 1.11
C ALA A 455 25.45 -14.60 1.30
N LEU A 456 24.32 -15.15 0.86
CA LEU A 456 23.00 -14.59 1.13
C LEU A 456 22.45 -15.14 2.42
N THR A 457 21.67 -14.37 3.16
CA THR A 457 20.92 -14.87 4.32
C THR A 457 19.57 -15.42 3.90
N THR A 458 19.13 -16.49 4.55
CA THR A 458 17.79 -17.07 4.34
C THR A 458 16.79 -16.56 5.38
N PRO A 459 15.47 -16.66 5.12
CA PRO A 459 14.43 -16.32 6.09
C PRO A 459 14.50 -17.14 7.39
N ASN A 460 15.11 -18.33 7.34
CA ASN A 460 15.28 -19.23 8.48
C ASN A 460 16.60 -19.00 9.24
N ASN A 461 17.17 -17.80 9.14
CA ASN A 461 18.46 -17.45 9.75
C ASN A 461 19.66 -18.30 9.26
N GLY A 462 19.55 -18.93 8.08
CA GLY A 462 20.64 -19.66 7.44
C GLY A 462 21.35 -18.87 6.35
N PHE A 463 22.18 -19.56 5.58
CA PHE A 463 23.03 -18.97 4.54
C PHE A 463 22.92 -19.72 3.21
N VAL A 464 23.12 -19.01 2.11
CA VAL A 464 23.28 -19.58 0.77
C VAL A 464 24.57 -19.06 0.18
N PHE A 465 25.52 -19.96 -0.02
CA PHE A 465 26.74 -19.70 -0.77
C PHE A 465 26.48 -20.04 -2.23
N TYR A 466 27.00 -19.23 -3.14
CA TYR A 466 26.80 -19.43 -4.57
C TYR A 466 28.01 -18.98 -5.38
N GLU A 467 28.15 -19.60 -6.55
CA GLU A 467 29.23 -19.31 -7.48
C GLU A 467 28.71 -19.40 -8.91
N LEU A 468 28.90 -18.32 -9.67
CA LEU A 468 28.57 -18.30 -11.09
C LEU A 468 29.65 -19.05 -11.87
N THR A 469 29.25 -20.05 -12.65
CA THR A 469 30.18 -20.84 -13.46
C THR A 469 30.34 -20.24 -14.86
N SER A 470 29.22 -19.91 -15.52
CA SER A 470 29.25 -19.35 -16.87
C SER A 470 27.99 -18.55 -17.22
N ILE A 471 28.17 -17.65 -18.18
CA ILE A 471 27.10 -16.84 -18.78
C ILE A 471 26.92 -17.30 -20.22
N THR A 472 25.70 -17.71 -20.56
CA THR A 472 25.28 -17.94 -21.94
C THR A 472 24.59 -16.66 -22.42
N PRO A 473 25.21 -15.90 -23.35
CA PRO A 473 24.69 -14.61 -23.75
C PRO A 473 23.34 -14.75 -24.46
N ALA A 474 22.53 -13.69 -24.38
CA ALA A 474 21.31 -13.59 -25.17
C ALA A 474 21.65 -13.71 -26.67
N ARG A 475 20.80 -14.44 -27.39
CA ARG A 475 20.95 -14.61 -28.84
C ARG A 475 19.60 -14.72 -29.53
N ASP A 476 19.57 -14.41 -30.81
CA ASP A 476 18.41 -14.73 -31.63
C ASP A 476 18.29 -16.25 -31.74
N ARG A 477 17.08 -16.76 -31.47
CA ARG A 477 16.72 -18.15 -31.82
C ARG A 477 16.40 -18.23 -33.30
N THR A 478 16.52 -19.41 -33.90
CA THR A 478 16.00 -19.65 -35.25
C THR A 478 14.50 -19.98 -35.18
N LEU A 479 13.78 -19.83 -36.30
CA LEU A 479 12.38 -20.26 -36.36
C LEU A 479 12.22 -21.74 -35.97
N ASP A 480 13.14 -22.61 -36.39
CA ASP A 480 13.08 -24.04 -36.08
C ASP A 480 13.14 -24.31 -34.57
N GLU A 481 13.93 -23.54 -33.82
CA GLU A 481 14.05 -23.66 -32.35
C GLU A 481 12.75 -23.30 -31.62
N VAL A 482 11.97 -22.37 -32.16
CA VAL A 482 10.74 -21.85 -31.53
C VAL A 482 9.46 -22.19 -32.29
N ARG A 483 9.54 -23.02 -33.33
CA ARG A 483 8.47 -23.19 -34.33
C ARG A 483 7.10 -23.48 -33.71
N GLN A 484 7.04 -24.39 -32.74
CA GLN A 484 5.79 -24.75 -32.06
C GLN A 484 5.19 -23.57 -31.29
N ARG A 485 6.03 -22.79 -30.59
CA ARG A 485 5.60 -21.58 -29.89
C ARG A 485 5.12 -20.52 -30.86
N VAL A 486 5.86 -20.28 -31.95
CA VAL A 486 5.47 -19.31 -32.99
C VAL A 486 4.12 -19.71 -33.63
N VAL A 487 3.89 -21.01 -33.90
CA VAL A 487 2.60 -21.49 -34.41
C VAL A 487 1.48 -21.24 -33.40
N ALA A 488 1.69 -21.54 -32.12
CA ALA A 488 0.68 -21.32 -31.07
C ALA A 488 0.34 -19.83 -30.89
N ASP A 489 1.36 -18.97 -30.83
CA ASP A 489 1.21 -17.52 -30.70
C ASP A 489 0.49 -16.93 -31.91
N TRP A 490 0.93 -17.29 -33.13
CA TRP A 490 0.26 -16.87 -34.37
C TRP A 490 -1.18 -17.34 -34.43
N THR A 491 -1.45 -18.60 -34.05
CA THR A 491 -2.80 -19.16 -34.06
C THR A 491 -3.70 -18.38 -33.10
N THR A 492 -3.19 -18.02 -31.92
CA THR A 492 -3.92 -17.23 -30.92
C THR A 492 -4.23 -15.82 -31.43
N GLU A 493 -3.25 -15.17 -32.05
CA GLU A 493 -3.40 -13.82 -32.62
C GLU A 493 -4.37 -13.83 -33.80
N GLU A 494 -4.24 -14.78 -34.72
CA GLU A 494 -5.12 -14.91 -35.88
C GLU A 494 -6.55 -15.28 -35.46
N THR A 495 -6.73 -16.13 -34.45
CA THR A 495 -8.04 -16.42 -33.85
C THR A 495 -8.68 -15.14 -33.32
N THR A 496 -7.92 -14.35 -32.54
CA THR A 496 -8.39 -13.09 -31.97
C THR A 496 -8.78 -12.10 -33.07
N LYS A 497 -7.93 -11.96 -34.10
CA LYS A 497 -8.17 -11.08 -35.24
C LYS A 497 -9.43 -11.47 -36.02
N ARG A 498 -9.62 -12.76 -36.32
CA ARG A 498 -10.82 -13.24 -37.02
C ARG A 498 -12.07 -13.08 -36.18
N LEU A 499 -11.98 -13.35 -34.87
CA LEU A 499 -13.10 -13.18 -33.96
C LEU A 499 -13.52 -11.71 -33.86
N THR A 500 -12.56 -10.78 -33.74
CA THR A 500 -12.83 -9.33 -33.76
C THR A 500 -13.50 -8.91 -35.08
N ALA A 501 -12.97 -9.35 -36.23
CA ALA A 501 -13.58 -9.03 -37.53
C ALA A 501 -15.01 -9.58 -37.65
N LYS A 502 -15.26 -10.78 -37.11
CA LYS A 502 -16.60 -11.37 -37.07
C LYS A 502 -17.53 -10.59 -36.14
N ALA A 503 -17.05 -10.22 -34.96
CA ALA A 503 -17.80 -9.43 -34.00
C ALA A 503 -18.17 -8.05 -34.57
N ASP A 504 -17.23 -7.37 -35.25
CA ASP A 504 -17.47 -6.09 -35.93
C ASP A 504 -18.52 -6.21 -37.04
N GLU A 505 -18.51 -7.31 -37.81
CA GLU A 505 -19.55 -7.60 -38.80
C GLU A 505 -20.92 -7.72 -38.13
N LEU A 506 -21.02 -8.45 -37.03
CA LEU A 506 -22.26 -8.67 -36.30
C LEU A 506 -22.78 -7.39 -35.61
N ASP A 507 -21.91 -6.58 -35.02
CA ASP A 507 -22.28 -5.28 -34.45
C ASP A 507 -22.81 -4.33 -35.53
N LYS A 508 -22.20 -4.30 -36.72
CA LYS A 508 -22.75 -3.53 -37.86
C LYS A 508 -24.14 -4.00 -38.26
N ARG A 509 -24.39 -5.31 -38.30
CA ARG A 509 -25.71 -5.88 -38.60
C ARG A 509 -26.74 -5.55 -37.52
N LEU A 510 -26.34 -5.59 -36.25
CA LEU A 510 -27.17 -5.23 -35.11
C LEU A 510 -27.55 -3.74 -35.15
N LYS A 511 -26.58 -2.86 -35.44
CA LYS A 511 -26.80 -1.42 -35.67
C LYS A 511 -27.70 -1.13 -36.87
N ALA A 512 -27.66 -1.97 -37.90
CA ALA A 512 -28.54 -1.89 -39.07
C ALA A 512 -29.96 -2.43 -38.82
N GLY A 513 -30.27 -2.91 -37.60
CA GLY A 513 -31.61 -3.33 -37.19
C GLY A 513 -31.84 -4.85 -37.16
N THR A 514 -30.83 -5.67 -37.45
CA THR A 514 -30.93 -7.13 -37.23
C THR A 514 -31.04 -7.41 -35.72
N THR A 515 -31.96 -8.27 -35.27
CA THR A 515 -32.11 -8.56 -33.84
C THR A 515 -31.04 -9.56 -33.35
N LEU A 516 -30.70 -9.50 -32.05
CA LEU A 516 -29.79 -10.48 -31.44
C LEU A 516 -30.32 -11.91 -31.57
N ASP A 517 -31.64 -12.12 -31.50
CA ASP A 517 -32.27 -13.44 -31.69
C ASP A 517 -32.00 -14.03 -33.09
N VAL A 518 -32.01 -13.21 -34.14
CA VAL A 518 -31.69 -13.65 -35.51
C VAL A 518 -30.21 -14.03 -35.61
N ILE A 519 -29.31 -13.19 -35.09
CA ILE A 519 -27.87 -13.47 -35.07
C ILE A 519 -27.58 -14.75 -34.27
N ALA A 520 -28.23 -14.92 -33.12
CA ALA A 520 -28.10 -16.11 -32.28
C ALA A 520 -28.51 -17.37 -33.04
N GLY A 521 -29.64 -17.34 -33.74
CA GLY A 521 -30.13 -18.46 -34.55
C GLY A 521 -29.18 -18.86 -35.69
N GLU A 522 -28.62 -17.87 -36.40
CA GLU A 522 -27.65 -18.12 -37.49
C GLU A 522 -26.36 -18.77 -36.98
N LEU A 523 -25.88 -18.33 -35.81
CA LEU A 523 -24.63 -18.80 -35.20
C LEU A 523 -24.82 -20.00 -34.26
N LYS A 524 -26.07 -20.46 -34.07
CA LYS A 524 -26.45 -21.50 -33.09
C LYS A 524 -25.99 -21.16 -31.66
N LEU A 525 -26.09 -19.88 -31.31
CA LEU A 525 -25.84 -19.36 -29.98
C LEU A 525 -27.15 -19.07 -29.25
N GLU A 526 -27.08 -18.84 -27.95
CA GLU A 526 -28.22 -18.45 -27.13
C GLU A 526 -28.09 -16.99 -26.70
N LYS A 527 -29.15 -16.21 -26.92
CA LYS A 527 -29.25 -14.83 -26.41
C LYS A 527 -29.47 -14.88 -24.90
N GLN A 528 -28.62 -14.18 -24.17
CA GLN A 528 -28.72 -14.00 -22.73
C GLN A 528 -29.26 -12.61 -22.41
N THR A 529 -29.96 -12.47 -21.28
CA THR A 529 -30.47 -11.19 -20.77
C THR A 529 -30.05 -11.03 -19.32
N LYS A 530 -29.29 -9.97 -19.03
CA LYS A 530 -28.88 -9.59 -17.69
C LYS A 530 -29.63 -8.34 -17.25
N ARG A 531 -30.28 -8.38 -16.09
CA ARG A 531 -31.01 -7.24 -15.51
C ARG A 531 -30.26 -6.65 -14.33
N GLY A 532 -30.47 -5.36 -14.09
CA GLY A 532 -29.94 -4.68 -12.90
C GLY A 532 -28.43 -4.44 -12.95
N VAL A 533 -27.84 -4.36 -14.14
CA VAL A 533 -26.42 -4.03 -14.28
C VAL A 533 -26.22 -2.61 -13.79
N LYS A 534 -25.29 -2.39 -12.85
CA LYS A 534 -24.97 -1.07 -12.28
C LYS A 534 -23.66 -0.52 -12.87
N ARG A 535 -23.56 0.81 -12.92
CA ARG A 535 -22.46 1.53 -13.57
C ARG A 535 -21.06 1.18 -13.04
N GLU A 536 -20.94 1.04 -11.73
CA GLU A 536 -19.67 0.81 -11.03
C GLU A 536 -19.49 -0.66 -10.59
N ALA A 537 -20.33 -1.57 -11.09
CA ALA A 537 -20.26 -2.98 -10.71
C ALA A 537 -19.06 -3.66 -11.39
N ASP A 538 -18.35 -4.48 -10.62
CA ASP A 538 -17.51 -5.54 -11.19
C ASP A 538 -18.39 -6.75 -11.48
N ASP A 539 -19.09 -6.69 -12.61
CA ASP A 539 -20.08 -7.71 -12.98
C ASP A 539 -19.40 -9.02 -13.38
N VAL A 540 -19.96 -10.16 -12.97
CA VAL A 540 -19.40 -11.49 -13.25
C VAL A 540 -19.32 -11.80 -14.75
N ASP A 541 -20.26 -11.31 -15.55
CA ASP A 541 -20.35 -11.62 -16.99
C ASP A 541 -19.62 -10.59 -17.85
N PHE A 542 -19.49 -9.34 -17.38
CA PHE A 542 -18.97 -8.23 -18.17
C PHE A 542 -17.68 -7.61 -17.62
N GLY A 543 -17.35 -7.89 -16.36
CA GLY A 543 -16.29 -7.22 -15.62
C GLY A 543 -16.55 -5.73 -15.45
N LYS A 544 -15.69 -5.07 -14.67
CA LYS A 544 -15.78 -3.61 -14.45
C LYS A 544 -15.73 -2.79 -15.75
N GLU A 545 -14.81 -3.11 -16.66
CA GLU A 545 -14.64 -2.35 -17.91
C GLU A 545 -15.80 -2.56 -18.88
N GLY A 546 -16.33 -3.79 -18.97
CA GLY A 546 -17.47 -4.10 -19.82
C GLY A 546 -18.75 -3.44 -19.32
N ALA A 547 -18.99 -3.45 -18.00
CA ALA A 547 -20.09 -2.71 -17.39
C ALA A 547 -19.99 -1.21 -17.74
N ALA A 548 -18.82 -0.58 -17.53
CA ALA A 548 -18.62 0.83 -17.86
C ALA A 548 -18.89 1.13 -19.35
N ALA A 549 -18.44 0.27 -20.27
CA ALA A 549 -18.68 0.42 -21.70
C ALA A 549 -20.18 0.38 -22.05
N MET A 550 -20.96 -0.51 -21.43
CA MET A 550 -22.41 -0.58 -21.63
C MET A 550 -23.12 0.69 -21.17
N PHE A 551 -22.60 1.37 -20.15
CA PHE A 551 -23.11 2.65 -19.65
C PHE A 551 -22.68 3.87 -20.48
N GLY A 552 -21.79 3.68 -21.46
CA GLY A 552 -21.36 4.70 -22.42
C GLY A 552 -22.28 4.84 -23.64
N VAL A 553 -23.20 3.90 -23.87
CA VAL A 553 -24.18 3.94 -24.97
C VAL A 553 -25.59 4.22 -24.44
N GLY A 554 -26.53 4.71 -25.26
CA GLY A 554 -27.92 4.96 -24.83
C GLY A 554 -28.79 3.69 -24.84
N GLU A 555 -30.05 3.82 -24.39
CA GLU A 555 -31.06 2.77 -24.58
C GLU A 555 -31.22 2.39 -26.06
N GLY A 556 -31.31 1.10 -26.35
CA GLY A 556 -31.29 0.56 -27.72
C GLY A 556 -29.91 0.56 -28.38
N GLY A 557 -28.91 1.20 -27.77
CA GLY A 557 -27.52 1.23 -28.21
C GLY A 557 -26.85 -0.15 -28.11
N THR A 558 -25.83 -0.36 -28.94
CA THR A 558 -25.15 -1.66 -29.09
C THR A 558 -23.64 -1.46 -29.01
N GLY A 559 -22.92 -2.54 -28.73
CA GLY A 559 -21.48 -2.52 -28.76
C GLY A 559 -20.83 -3.88 -28.59
N LEU A 560 -19.51 -3.84 -28.55
CA LEU A 560 -18.64 -4.99 -28.34
C LEU A 560 -17.78 -4.76 -27.12
N ILE A 561 -17.60 -5.80 -26.31
CA ILE A 561 -16.62 -5.83 -25.21
C ILE A 561 -15.85 -7.15 -25.26
N PRO A 562 -14.59 -7.21 -24.78
CA PRO A 562 -13.93 -8.48 -24.55
C PRO A 562 -14.65 -9.27 -23.44
N SER A 563 -14.65 -10.59 -23.54
CA SER A 563 -15.11 -11.46 -22.45
C SER A 563 -14.14 -11.37 -21.26
N PRO A 564 -14.61 -11.16 -20.01
CA PRO A 564 -13.73 -11.12 -18.83
C PRO A 564 -12.92 -12.40 -18.61
N THR A 565 -13.44 -13.55 -19.08
CA THR A 565 -12.76 -14.85 -18.98
C THR A 565 -11.70 -15.06 -20.08
N GLY A 566 -11.56 -14.13 -21.04
CA GLY A 566 -10.54 -14.17 -22.11
C GLY A 566 -10.81 -15.20 -23.22
N ASP A 567 -11.99 -15.80 -23.21
CA ASP A 567 -12.40 -16.89 -24.10
C ASP A 567 -13.19 -16.43 -25.35
N GLY A 568 -13.47 -15.13 -25.48
CA GLY A 568 -14.24 -14.60 -26.58
C GLY A 568 -14.51 -13.10 -26.52
N GLN A 569 -15.53 -12.68 -27.26
CA GLN A 569 -16.08 -11.33 -27.22
C GLN A 569 -17.56 -11.37 -26.88
N ILE A 570 -18.12 -10.26 -26.41
CA ILE A 570 -19.54 -10.13 -26.11
C ILE A 570 -20.12 -9.04 -27.01
N LEU A 571 -21.13 -9.42 -27.79
CA LEU A 571 -21.97 -8.49 -28.54
C LEU A 571 -23.21 -8.19 -27.70
N PHE A 572 -23.43 -6.92 -27.38
CA PHE A 572 -24.53 -6.53 -26.50
C PHE A 572 -25.43 -5.46 -27.12
N LYS A 573 -26.64 -5.37 -26.57
CA LYS A 573 -27.60 -4.29 -26.76
C LYS A 573 -28.15 -3.87 -25.39
N VAL A 574 -28.15 -2.57 -25.12
CA VAL A 574 -28.86 -2.02 -23.96
C VAL A 574 -30.35 -2.09 -24.26
N ALA A 575 -31.04 -3.03 -23.63
CA ALA A 575 -32.46 -3.26 -23.86
C ALA A 575 -33.31 -2.18 -23.18
N GLU A 576 -32.98 -1.87 -21.92
CA GLU A 576 -33.72 -0.91 -21.09
C GLU A 576 -32.75 -0.16 -20.18
N VAL A 577 -33.03 1.12 -19.91
CA VAL A 577 -32.34 1.95 -18.92
C VAL A 577 -33.35 2.35 -17.85
N PHE A 578 -33.05 2.03 -16.59
CA PHE A 578 -33.90 2.36 -15.45
C PHE A 578 -33.27 3.45 -14.60
N GLU A 579 -34.01 4.53 -14.43
CA GLU A 579 -33.69 5.53 -13.41
C GLU A 579 -34.13 5.03 -12.02
N PRO A 580 -33.33 5.28 -10.97
CA PRO A 580 -33.68 4.92 -9.61
C PRO A 580 -34.94 5.67 -9.17
N ALA A 581 -35.99 4.93 -8.78
CA ALA A 581 -37.23 5.52 -8.31
C ALA A 581 -37.02 6.33 -7.03
N GLY A 582 -37.55 7.56 -6.99
CA GLY A 582 -37.48 8.41 -5.81
C GLY A 582 -36.10 9.00 -5.52
N ALA A 583 -35.15 8.96 -6.47
CA ALA A 583 -33.83 9.54 -6.28
C ALA A 583 -33.89 11.05 -5.98
N ASP A 584 -33.24 11.43 -4.89
CA ASP A 584 -33.13 12.78 -4.38
C ASP A 584 -31.73 13.01 -3.77
N ALA A 585 -31.52 14.17 -3.13
CA ALA A 585 -30.24 14.48 -2.50
C ALA A 585 -29.85 13.48 -1.40
N SER A 586 -30.84 12.98 -0.63
CA SER A 586 -30.62 12.02 0.46
C SER A 586 -30.19 10.64 -0.02
N SER A 587 -30.39 10.36 -1.31
CA SER A 587 -29.94 9.13 -1.96
C SER A 587 -28.42 9.10 -2.19
N VAL A 588 -27.73 10.24 -2.06
CA VAL A 588 -26.26 10.32 -2.09
C VAL A 588 -25.73 10.18 -0.66
N PRO A 589 -24.78 9.27 -0.39
CA PRO A 589 -24.15 9.15 0.93
C PRO A 589 -23.56 10.46 1.46
N ASP A 590 -23.67 10.71 2.76
CA ASP A 590 -23.24 11.97 3.42
C ASP A 590 -21.76 12.30 3.19
N ASP A 591 -20.90 11.28 3.17
CA ASP A 591 -19.47 11.43 2.88
C ASP A 591 -19.25 11.92 1.43
N ALA A 592 -19.94 11.32 0.47
CA ALA A 592 -19.91 11.78 -0.91
C ALA A 592 -20.45 13.22 -1.05
N GLN A 593 -21.54 13.57 -0.35
CA GLN A 593 -22.06 14.93 -0.35
C GLN A 593 -21.04 15.95 0.17
N LYS A 594 -20.34 15.61 1.27
CA LYS A 594 -19.26 16.44 1.82
C LYS A 594 -18.09 16.57 0.85
N SER A 595 -17.67 15.48 0.21
CA SER A 595 -16.60 15.51 -0.80
C SER A 595 -16.94 16.39 -2.00
N PHE A 596 -18.16 16.32 -2.52
CA PHE A 596 -18.58 17.21 -3.61
C PHE A 596 -18.63 18.67 -3.17
N THR A 597 -19.15 18.94 -1.97
CA THR A 597 -19.22 20.31 -1.45
C THR A 597 -17.82 20.89 -1.22
N GLN A 598 -16.90 20.09 -0.66
CA GLN A 598 -15.50 20.48 -0.49
C GLN A 598 -14.83 20.75 -1.84
N GLY A 599 -15.04 19.88 -2.84
CA GLY A 599 -14.51 20.10 -4.19
C GLY A 599 -15.02 21.39 -4.84
N MET A 600 -16.29 21.76 -4.62
CA MET A 600 -16.83 23.04 -5.07
C MET A 600 -16.20 24.23 -4.33
N SER A 601 -15.94 24.10 -3.02
CA SER A 601 -15.25 25.12 -2.23
C SER A 601 -13.81 25.33 -2.70
N ASP A 602 -13.10 24.24 -3.00
CA ASP A 602 -11.73 24.27 -3.49
C ASP A 602 -11.66 24.90 -4.89
N ASP A 603 -12.59 24.55 -5.80
CA ASP A 603 -12.69 25.17 -7.12
C ASP A 603 -12.96 26.68 -7.04
N LEU A 604 -13.85 27.11 -6.14
CA LEU A 604 -14.12 28.53 -5.92
C LEU A 604 -12.88 29.28 -5.39
N LEU A 605 -12.10 28.65 -4.51
CA LEU A 605 -10.84 29.21 -4.03
C LEU A 605 -9.80 29.31 -5.15
N ASP A 606 -9.69 28.30 -6.00
CA ASP A 606 -8.80 28.31 -7.16
C ASP A 606 -9.18 29.42 -8.14
N GLN A 607 -10.48 29.62 -8.39
CA GLN A 607 -10.99 30.74 -9.20
C GLN A 607 -10.67 32.10 -8.57
N LEU A 608 -10.80 32.23 -7.25
CA LEU A 608 -10.38 33.45 -6.53
C LEU A 608 -8.89 33.70 -6.72
N VAL A 609 -8.04 32.70 -6.49
CA VAL A 609 -6.59 32.82 -6.65
C VAL A 609 -6.23 33.21 -8.09
N ALA A 610 -6.82 32.56 -9.08
CA ALA A 610 -6.63 32.89 -10.49
C ALA A 610 -7.01 34.35 -10.77
N GLN A 611 -8.14 34.81 -10.24
CA GLN A 611 -8.56 36.21 -10.35
C GLN A 611 -7.58 37.16 -9.66
N LEU A 612 -7.09 36.84 -8.46
CA LEU A 612 -6.11 37.66 -7.75
C LEU A 612 -4.76 37.72 -8.47
N GLN A 613 -4.34 36.65 -9.15
CA GLN A 613 -3.14 36.65 -9.99
C GLN A 613 -3.26 37.60 -11.19
N THR A 614 -4.48 37.89 -11.67
CA THR A 614 -4.69 38.93 -12.70
C THR A 614 -4.65 40.35 -12.13
N GLN A 615 -4.97 40.52 -10.85
CA GLN A 615 -5.02 41.83 -10.17
C GLN A 615 -3.66 42.24 -9.61
N TYR A 616 -2.90 41.28 -9.08
CA TYR A 616 -1.57 41.49 -8.54
C TYR A 616 -0.54 40.97 -9.51
N ALA A 617 0.35 41.84 -9.99
CA ALA A 617 1.44 41.44 -10.86
C ALA A 617 2.30 40.36 -10.15
N VAL A 618 2.26 39.14 -10.69
CA VAL A 618 3.07 38.02 -10.24
C VAL A 618 4.31 37.89 -11.11
N SER A 619 5.48 37.81 -10.48
CA SER A 619 6.75 37.51 -11.15
C SER A 619 7.47 36.39 -10.40
N VAL A 620 8.06 35.46 -11.14
CA VAL A 620 8.87 34.36 -10.61
C VAL A 620 10.29 34.52 -11.14
N ASP A 621 11.27 34.60 -10.24
CA ASP A 621 12.67 34.66 -10.59
C ASP A 621 13.24 33.24 -10.70
N GLN A 622 13.36 32.76 -11.93
CA GLN A 622 13.87 31.41 -12.22
C GLN A 622 15.34 31.22 -11.79
N ALA A 623 16.14 32.28 -11.74
CA ALA A 623 17.52 32.20 -11.24
C ALA A 623 17.53 31.99 -9.72
N ALA A 624 16.64 32.66 -8.99
CA ALA A 624 16.46 32.45 -7.55
C ALA A 624 15.93 31.04 -7.23
N VAL A 625 15.03 30.49 -8.05
CA VAL A 625 14.57 29.08 -7.95
C VAL A 625 15.75 28.12 -8.09
N ALA A 626 16.54 28.28 -9.16
CA ALA A 626 17.70 27.43 -9.41
C ALA A 626 18.73 27.51 -8.27
N GLN A 627 18.95 28.72 -7.74
CA GLN A 627 19.82 28.94 -6.58
C GLN A 627 19.30 28.22 -5.33
N ALA A 628 18.00 28.28 -5.06
CA ALA A 628 17.39 27.59 -3.92
C ALA A 628 17.56 26.07 -3.99
N LEU A 629 17.44 25.51 -5.21
CA LEU A 629 17.58 24.07 -5.48
C LEU A 629 19.02 23.59 -5.65
N ALA A 630 20.01 24.48 -5.68
CA ALA A 630 21.42 24.12 -5.77
C ALA A 630 22.10 23.99 -4.39
N GLN A 631 21.50 24.57 -3.35
CA GLN A 631 21.95 24.46 -1.96
C GLN A 631 21.35 23.24 -1.25
#